data_AF-X1IJY8-F1
#
_entry.id   AF-X1IJY8-F1
#
_cell.length_a   1.000
_cell.length_b   1.000
_cell.length_c   1.000
_cell.angle_alpha   90.00
_cell.angle_beta   90.00
_cell.angle_gamma   90.00
#
_symmetry.space_group_name_H-M   'P 1'
#
loop_
_entity.id
_entity.type
_entity.pdbx_description
1 polymer ?
#
loop_
_entity_poly.entity_id
_entity_poly.type
_entity_poly.pdbx_seq_one_letter_code
_entity_poly.pdbx_strand_id
1 'polypeptide(L)'
;MTKSKFTFPVGFHEFHKDKAFNFQLNRWHSMGYARFEDMEEVSQKINSFEEWKIEMLKLAQIAVSEGRLINAAYYYRAAEFFTTRKDPEKEHLYNKFI
;
A
#
# COMPACT_ATOMS: atom_id res chain seq x y z
N MET A 1 -0.65 -25.58 29.54
CA MET A 1 -0.80 -24.88 28.25
C MET A 1 0.50 -24.18 27.94
N THR A 2 1.20 -24.55 26.87
CA THR A 2 2.45 -23.91 26.44
C THR A 2 2.11 -22.54 25.84
N LYS A 3 2.62 -21.45 26.42
CA LYS A 3 2.49 -20.11 25.83
C LYS A 3 3.18 -20.11 24.46
N SER A 4 2.49 -19.63 23.44
CA SER A 4 3.09 -19.35 22.12
C SER A 4 4.29 -18.41 22.29
N LYS A 5 5.40 -18.69 21.61
CA LYS A 5 6.59 -17.82 21.55
C LYS A 5 6.40 -16.63 20.59
N PHE A 6 5.26 -16.54 19.92
CA PHE A 6 4.97 -15.47 18.99
C PHE A 6 4.46 -14.23 19.73
N THR A 7 5.15 -13.11 19.56
CA THR A 7 4.72 -11.80 20.05
C THR A 7 3.93 -11.11 18.95
N PHE A 8 2.64 -10.89 19.18
CA PHE A 8 1.83 -10.11 18.25
C PHE A 8 2.26 -8.63 18.31
N PRO A 9 2.48 -7.97 17.16
CA PRO A 9 2.71 -6.54 17.13
C PRO A 9 1.46 -5.81 17.62
N VAL A 10 1.66 -4.71 18.36
CA VAL A 10 0.58 -3.85 18.84
C VAL A 10 0.74 -2.47 18.21
N GLY A 11 -0.34 -1.96 17.62
CA GLY A 11 -0.37 -0.63 17.02
C GLY A 11 0.13 -0.61 15.57
N PHE A 12 0.60 0.56 15.16
CA PHE A 12 1.09 0.82 13.80
C PHE A 12 2.61 0.96 13.81
N HIS A 13 3.23 0.57 12.70
CA HIS A 13 4.58 1.00 12.37
C HIS A 13 4.59 2.50 12.07
N GLU A 14 5.68 3.16 12.41
CA GLU A 14 5.88 4.60 12.16
C GLU A 14 6.45 4.84 10.75
N PHE A 15 5.73 4.35 9.72
CA PHE A 15 6.17 4.55 8.33
C PHE A 15 6.20 6.03 7.94
N HIS A 16 5.25 6.83 8.44
CA HIS A 16 5.08 8.21 7.99
C HIS A 16 4.63 9.17 9.11
N LYS A 17 5.08 10.42 9.05
CA LYS A 17 4.72 11.48 10.04
C LYS A 17 3.28 11.97 9.93
N ASP A 18 2.76 12.03 8.71
CA ASP A 18 1.34 12.33 8.44
C ASP A 18 0.49 11.12 8.79
N LYS A 19 -0.54 11.33 9.61
CA LYS A 19 -1.38 10.27 10.16
C LYS A 19 -2.22 9.56 9.10
N ALA A 20 -2.67 10.25 8.06
CA ALA A 20 -3.49 9.65 7.01
C ALA A 20 -2.65 8.71 6.15
N PHE A 21 -1.46 9.15 5.74
CA PHE A 21 -0.52 8.29 5.02
C PHE A 21 -0.04 7.13 5.88
N ASN A 22 0.31 7.37 7.16
CA ASN A 22 0.75 6.31 8.05
C ASN A 22 -0.33 5.24 8.24
N PHE A 23 -1.59 5.65 8.40
CA PHE A 23 -2.71 4.73 8.51
C PHE A 23 -2.87 3.87 7.25
N GLN A 24 -2.81 4.47 6.05
CA GLN A 24 -2.99 3.71 4.81
C GLN A 24 -1.84 2.72 4.57
N LEU A 25 -0.58 3.12 4.80
CA LEU A 25 0.56 2.20 4.67
C LEU A 25 0.42 1.00 5.62
N ASN A 26 0.07 1.27 6.88
CA ASN A 26 -0.16 0.21 7.87
C ASN A 26 -1.33 -0.68 7.50
N ARG A 27 -2.41 -0.13 6.92
CA ARG A 27 -3.59 -0.91 6.51
C ARG A 27 -3.21 -2.02 5.53
N TRP A 28 -2.51 -1.69 4.45
CA TRP A 28 -2.16 -2.67 3.43
C TRP A 28 -1.16 -3.72 3.94
N HIS A 29 -0.19 -3.30 4.75
CA HIS A 29 0.77 -4.21 5.37
C HIS A 29 0.12 -5.16 6.39
N SER A 30 -0.70 -4.62 7.30
CA SER A 30 -1.38 -5.40 8.36
C SER A 30 -2.33 -6.45 7.80
N MET A 31 -2.89 -6.21 6.60
CA MET A 31 -3.74 -7.19 5.93
C MET A 31 -2.93 -8.27 5.16
N GLY A 32 -1.59 -8.20 5.16
CA GLY A 32 -0.71 -9.17 4.50
C GLY A 32 -0.57 -8.98 2.99
N TYR A 33 -1.06 -7.86 2.44
CA TYR A 33 -1.08 -7.62 0.99
C TYR A 33 0.02 -6.66 0.51
N ALA A 34 0.74 -6.03 1.44
CA ALA A 34 1.90 -5.19 1.15
C ALA A 34 3.11 -5.67 1.95
N ARG A 35 4.29 -5.68 1.31
CA ARG A 35 5.56 -5.97 1.98
C ARG A 35 5.93 -4.81 2.91
N PHE A 36 6.59 -5.12 4.01
CA PHE A 36 7.06 -4.09 4.95
C PHE A 36 8.03 -3.13 4.26
N GLU A 37 8.98 -3.69 3.49
CA GLU A 37 10.02 -2.96 2.78
C GLU A 37 9.43 -2.05 1.70
N ASP A 38 8.39 -2.50 1.00
CA ASP A 38 7.69 -1.70 0.00
C ASP A 38 7.02 -0.47 0.68
N MET A 39 6.44 -0.64 1.88
CA MET A 39 5.82 0.46 2.62
C MET A 39 6.85 1.42 3.22
N GLU A 40 7.97 0.90 3.72
CA GLU A 40 9.08 1.71 4.23
C GLU A 40 9.72 2.55 3.11
N GLU A 41 9.93 1.97 1.93
CA GLU A 41 10.54 2.69 0.80
C GLU A 41 9.63 3.81 0.28
N VAL A 42 8.35 3.51 0.03
CA VAL A 42 7.42 4.52 -0.51
C VAL A 42 7.09 5.60 0.50
N SER A 43 7.12 5.31 1.80
CA SER A 43 6.83 6.31 2.83
C SER A 43 7.79 7.51 2.76
N GLN A 44 9.02 7.30 2.32
CA GLN A 44 10.02 8.37 2.16
C GLN A 44 9.75 9.27 0.94
N LYS A 45 8.87 8.85 0.02
CA LYS A 45 8.64 9.50 -1.28
C LYS A 45 7.28 10.18 -1.37
N ILE A 46 6.41 10.00 -0.37
CA ILE A 46 5.03 10.51 -0.40
C ILE A 46 4.86 11.73 0.53
N ASN A 47 4.49 12.87 -0.04
CA ASN A 47 4.08 14.07 0.68
C ASN A 47 2.78 14.66 0.13
N SER A 48 2.24 14.08 -0.94
CA SER A 48 0.97 14.47 -1.58
C SER A 48 0.17 13.26 -2.06
N PHE A 49 -1.10 13.48 -2.41
CA PHE A 49 -1.95 12.42 -2.98
C PHE A 49 -1.51 12.02 -4.40
N GLU A 50 -0.96 12.97 -5.15
CA GLU A 50 -0.36 12.75 -6.46
C GLU A 50 0.87 11.85 -6.35
N GLU A 51 1.79 12.15 -5.43
CA GLU A 51 2.98 11.32 -5.17
C GLU A 51 2.59 9.93 -4.67
N TRP A 52 1.60 9.83 -3.77
CA TRP A 52 1.04 8.55 -3.34
C TRP A 52 0.61 7.70 -4.53
N LYS A 53 -0.21 8.26 -5.42
CA LYS A 53 -0.70 7.55 -6.60
C LYS A 53 0.46 7.07 -7.47
N ILE A 54 1.43 7.94 -7.76
CA ILE A 54 2.60 7.62 -8.58
C ILE A 54 3.39 6.45 -7.97
N GLU A 55 3.73 6.52 -6.69
CA GLU A 55 4.57 5.50 -6.04
C GLU A 55 3.83 4.16 -5.89
N MET A 56 2.54 4.17 -5.58
CA MET A 56 1.75 2.94 -5.53
C MET A 56 1.62 2.27 -6.92
N LEU A 57 1.50 3.05 -8.00
CA LEU A 57 1.50 2.51 -9.36
C LEU A 57 2.85 1.93 -9.77
N LYS A 58 3.97 2.55 -9.36
CA LYS A 58 5.31 1.99 -9.57
C LYS A 58 5.46 0.65 -8.86
N LEU A 59 5.08 0.58 -7.58
CA LEU A 59 5.08 -0.68 -6.82
C LEU A 59 4.21 -1.75 -7.49
N ALA A 60 3.03 -1.37 -7.99
CA ALA A 60 2.14 -2.29 -8.69
C ALA A 60 2.81 -2.88 -9.95
N GLN A 61 3.47 -2.05 -10.75
CA GLN A 61 4.19 -2.49 -11.96
C GLN A 61 5.38 -3.40 -11.63
N ILE A 62 6.16 -3.06 -10.61
CA ILE A 62 7.27 -3.90 -10.12
C ILE A 62 6.72 -5.26 -9.67
N ALA A 63 5.67 -5.27 -8.84
CA ALA A 63 5.05 -6.50 -8.35
C ALA A 63 4.48 -7.37 -9.49
N VAL A 64 3.93 -6.77 -10.55
CA VAL A 64 3.53 -7.51 -11.76
C VAL A 64 4.75 -8.16 -12.42
N SER A 65 5.84 -7.41 -12.61
CA SER A 65 7.05 -7.93 -13.27
C SER A 65 7.72 -9.08 -12.49
N GLU A 66 7.53 -9.10 -11.18
CA GLU A 66 8.05 -10.12 -10.27
C GLU A 66 7.06 -11.29 -10.04
N GLY A 67 5.87 -11.27 -10.67
CA GLY A 67 4.84 -12.28 -10.49
C GLY A 67 4.12 -12.24 -9.13
N ARG A 68 4.29 -11.17 -8.34
CA ARG A 68 3.64 -10.95 -7.04
C ARG A 68 2.23 -10.37 -7.21
N LEU A 69 1.34 -11.11 -7.87
CA LEU A 69 0.06 -10.59 -8.35
C LEU A 69 -0.88 -10.08 -7.24
N ILE A 70 -0.89 -10.72 -6.06
CA ILE A 70 -1.69 -10.24 -4.91
C ILE A 70 -1.18 -8.87 -4.45
N ASN A 71 0.13 -8.70 -4.31
CA ASN A 71 0.70 -7.39 -3.95
C ASN A 71 0.36 -6.35 -5.02
N ALA A 72 0.52 -6.70 -6.30
CA ALA A 72 0.21 -5.80 -7.40
C ALA A 72 -1.25 -5.31 -7.36
N ALA A 73 -2.21 -6.21 -7.16
CA ALA A 73 -3.63 -5.84 -7.07
C ALA A 73 -3.87 -4.85 -5.91
N TYR A 74 -3.29 -5.10 -4.75
CA TYR A 74 -3.45 -4.20 -3.60
C TYR A 74 -2.68 -2.88 -3.75
N TYR A 75 -1.57 -2.84 -4.49
CA TYR A 75 -0.91 -1.59 -4.85
C TYR A 75 -1.74 -0.76 -5.83
N TYR A 76 -2.41 -1.39 -6.81
CA TYR A 76 -3.39 -0.70 -7.63
C TYR A 76 -4.57 -0.16 -6.81
N ARG A 77 -5.08 -0.94 -5.84
CA ARG A 77 -6.13 -0.48 -4.91
C ARG A 77 -5.65 0.68 -4.04
N ALA A 78 -4.40 0.63 -3.56
CA ALA A 78 -3.81 1.71 -2.79
C ALA A 78 -3.72 3.00 -3.62
N ALA A 79 -3.29 2.91 -4.88
CA ALA A 79 -3.26 4.06 -5.81
C ALA A 79 -4.66 4.66 -6.04
N GLU A 80 -5.66 3.80 -6.23
CA GLU A 80 -7.04 4.20 -6.45
C GLU A 80 -7.67 4.93 -5.24
N PHE A 81 -7.26 4.59 -4.01
CA PHE A 81 -7.88 5.09 -2.78
C PHE A 81 -7.92 6.62 -2.67
N PHE A 82 -6.81 7.29 -2.95
CA PHE A 82 -6.74 8.77 -2.95
C PHE A 82 -7.03 9.39 -4.32
N THR A 83 -7.30 8.59 -5.34
CA THR A 83 -7.68 9.07 -6.67
C THR A 83 -9.13 9.53 -6.65
N THR A 84 -9.39 10.79 -7.00
CA THR A 84 -10.75 11.36 -6.93
C THR A 84 -11.68 10.78 -7.99
N ARG A 85 -13.01 10.79 -7.75
CA ARG A 85 -14.02 10.30 -8.73
C ARG A 85 -14.01 11.04 -10.08
N LYS A 86 -13.44 12.24 -10.13
CA LYS A 86 -13.36 13.06 -11.34
C LYS A 86 -12.12 12.74 -12.17
N ASP A 87 -11.17 11.99 -11.61
CA ASP A 87 -9.98 11.56 -12.32
C ASP A 87 -10.35 10.42 -13.29
N PRO A 88 -10.14 10.59 -14.61
CA PRO A 88 -10.48 9.57 -15.60
C PRO A 88 -9.71 8.25 -15.39
N GLU A 89 -8.59 8.27 -14.68
CA GLU A 89 -7.82 7.06 -14.39
C GLU A 89 -8.47 6.19 -13.29
N LYS A 90 -9.42 6.71 -12.51
CA LYS A 90 -9.99 5.96 -11.37
C LYS A 90 -10.64 4.64 -11.81
N GLU A 91 -11.42 4.67 -12.89
CA GLU A 91 -12.09 3.47 -13.43
C GLU A 91 -11.06 2.46 -13.96
N HIS A 92 -10.01 2.95 -14.63
CA HIS A 92 -8.92 2.10 -15.10
C HIS A 92 -8.20 1.39 -13.95
N LEU A 93 -7.90 2.12 -12.86
CA LEU A 93 -7.28 1.54 -11.68
C LEU A 93 -8.19 0.54 -10.97
N TYR A 94 -9.49 0.81 -10.90
CA TYR A 94 -10.47 -0.11 -10.35
C TYR A 94 -10.47 -1.45 -11.12
N ASN A 95 -10.45 -1.39 -12.46
CA ASN A 95 -10.45 -2.58 -13.31
C ASN A 95 -9.13 -3.39 -13.28
N LYS A 96 -8.04 -2.83 -12.73
CA LYS A 96 -6.79 -3.56 -12.49
C LYS A 96 -6.79 -4.38 -11.21
N PHE A 97 -7.76 -4.17 -10.33
CA PHE A 97 -7.99 -5.05 -9.19
C PHE A 97 -8.75 -6.28 -9.70
N ILE A 98 -8.00 -7.36 -9.97
CA ILE A 98 -8.52 -8.65 -10.45
C ILE A 98 -9.45 -9.28 -9.41
#